data_AF-A0A2W6PD20-F1
#
_entry.id   AF-A0A2W6PD20-F1
#
_cell.length_a   1.000
_cell.length_b   1.000
_cell.length_c   1.000
_cell.angle_alpha   90.00
_cell.angle_beta   90.00
_cell.angle_gamma   90.00
#
_symmetry.space_group_name_H-M   'P 1'
#
loop_
_entity.id
_entity.type
_entity.pdbx_description
1 polymer ?
#
loop_
_entity_poly.entity_id
_entity_poly.type
_entity_poly.pdbx_seq_one_letter_code
_entity_poly.pdbx_strand_id
1 'polypeptide(L)'
;MSTKEIGLPISLMGGTHNGTEIKDGKLQLKEVATDSSGKSVYASKGSWESSVISIGDKVTAFQRVVKTIVGIGSNVDYKIYTKSSTNNVDWSEYVEITYLDGKINSPVGLYARIKIELSSALAPALFTVDEFTDGKYNTDYVASSDGSLRLKRNVALSPTVSAHEDGFLYRSKVERNKLSKINGLTFQ
;
A
#
# COMPACT_ATOMS: atom_id res chain seq x y z
N MET A 1 29.66 -41.35 -16.56
CA MET A 1 29.64 -39.87 -16.65
C MET A 1 29.07 -39.35 -15.35
N SER A 2 29.78 -38.50 -14.60
CA SER A 2 29.22 -37.85 -13.40
C SER A 2 28.57 -36.53 -13.78
N THR A 3 27.25 -36.45 -13.74
CA THR A 3 26.52 -35.18 -13.77
C THR A 3 26.85 -34.42 -12.49
N LYS A 4 27.56 -33.29 -12.60
CA LYS A 4 27.78 -32.40 -11.46
C LYS A 4 26.47 -31.69 -11.16
N GLU A 5 25.98 -31.81 -9.93
CA GLU A 5 24.83 -31.06 -9.44
C GLU A 5 25.23 -29.58 -9.32
N ILE A 6 24.60 -28.72 -10.12
CA ILE A 6 24.81 -27.27 -10.07
C ILE A 6 23.53 -26.63 -9.52
N GLY A 7 23.67 -25.82 -8.48
CA GLY A 7 22.59 -25.01 -7.94
C GLY A 7 22.50 -23.66 -8.65
N LEU A 8 21.28 -23.23 -8.98
CA LEU A 8 21.02 -21.93 -9.61
C LEU A 8 20.80 -20.89 -8.51
N PRO A 9 21.72 -19.92 -8.31
CA PRO A 9 21.54 -18.88 -7.31
C PRO A 9 20.47 -17.89 -7.76
N ILE A 10 19.57 -17.52 -6.85
CA ILE A 10 18.63 -16.42 -7.09
C ILE A 10 19.37 -15.10 -6.94
N SER A 11 19.59 -14.39 -8.04
CA SER A 11 20.07 -13.01 -8.02
C SER A 11 18.90 -12.06 -8.20
N LEU A 12 18.67 -11.21 -7.20
CA LEU A 12 17.63 -10.17 -7.22
C LEU A 12 18.11 -8.87 -7.89
N MET A 13 19.36 -8.82 -8.37
CA MET A 13 19.97 -7.61 -8.96
C MET A 13 19.43 -7.24 -10.36
N GLY A 14 18.53 -8.05 -10.92
CA GLY A 14 17.86 -7.78 -12.19
C GLY A 14 16.57 -8.59 -12.33
N GLY A 15 15.60 -8.08 -13.07
CA GLY A 15 14.30 -8.73 -13.26
C GLY A 15 13.15 -7.75 -13.37
N THR A 16 11.96 -8.28 -13.58
CA THR A 16 10.72 -7.52 -13.69
C THR A 16 9.93 -7.64 -12.39
N HIS A 17 9.61 -6.50 -11.81
CA HIS A 17 8.80 -6.41 -10.60
C HIS A 17 7.34 -6.11 -10.93
N ASN A 18 6.41 -6.77 -10.25
CA ASN A 18 4.99 -6.46 -10.28
C ASN A 18 4.43 -6.51 -8.86
N GLY A 19 4.14 -5.35 -8.26
CA GLY A 19 3.69 -5.27 -6.85
C GLY A 19 4.76 -5.68 -5.82
N THR A 20 6.02 -5.79 -6.25
CA THR A 20 7.19 -6.05 -5.39
C THR A 20 8.26 -5.01 -5.63
N GLU A 21 9.24 -4.94 -4.73
CA GLU A 21 10.44 -4.12 -4.86
C GLU A 21 11.61 -4.76 -4.10
N ILE A 22 12.82 -4.31 -4.39
CA ILE A 22 14.01 -4.65 -3.58
C ILE A 22 14.27 -3.51 -2.60
N LYS A 23 14.23 -3.83 -1.30
CA LYS A 23 14.61 -2.92 -0.22
C LYS A 23 15.65 -3.61 0.65
N ASP A 24 16.77 -2.94 0.90
CA ASP A 24 17.90 -3.48 1.69
C ASP A 24 18.40 -4.87 1.20
N GLY A 25 18.42 -5.07 -0.13
CA GLY A 25 18.84 -6.32 -0.75
C GLY A 25 17.84 -7.48 -0.61
N LYS A 26 16.63 -7.22 -0.12
CA LYS A 26 15.57 -8.21 0.07
C LYS A 26 14.38 -7.91 -0.84
N LEU A 27 13.80 -8.97 -1.42
CA LEU A 27 12.54 -8.86 -2.14
C LEU A 27 11.39 -8.72 -1.13
N GLN A 28 10.59 -7.69 -1.30
CA GLN A 28 9.40 -7.44 -0.48
C GLN A 28 8.21 -6.99 -1.34
N LEU A 29 7.02 -7.03 -0.75
CA LEU A 29 5.83 -6.42 -1.34
C LEU A 29 6.01 -4.90 -1.39
N LYS A 30 5.52 -4.26 -2.46
CA LYS A 30 5.65 -2.82 -2.64
C LYS A 30 4.74 -2.08 -1.66
N GLU A 31 5.24 -1.01 -1.05
CA GLU A 31 4.42 -0.08 -0.27
C GLU A 31 3.41 0.64 -1.18
N VAL A 32 2.13 0.61 -0.80
CA VAL A 32 1.03 1.22 -1.57
C VAL A 32 0.48 2.48 -0.92
N ALA A 33 0.59 2.59 0.41
CA ALA A 33 0.15 3.74 1.17
C ALA A 33 0.82 3.76 2.55
N THR A 34 0.62 4.86 3.27
CA THR A 34 0.89 4.95 4.70
C THR A 34 -0.44 5.19 5.40
N ASP A 35 -0.71 4.46 6.48
CA ASP A 35 -1.95 4.62 7.25
C ASP A 35 -1.90 5.88 8.15
N SER A 36 -3.03 6.21 8.78
CA SER A 36 -3.16 7.39 9.66
C SER A 36 -2.27 7.35 10.91
N SER A 37 -1.69 6.20 11.23
CA SER A 37 -0.74 6.04 12.34
C SER A 37 0.72 6.15 11.90
N GLY A 38 0.97 6.43 10.61
CA GLY A 38 2.30 6.49 10.03
C GLY A 38 2.89 5.12 9.68
N LYS A 39 2.09 4.05 9.68
CA LYS A 39 2.54 2.70 9.36
C LYS A 39 2.37 2.41 7.86
N SER A 40 3.42 1.89 7.24
CA SER A 40 3.40 1.46 5.85
C SER A 40 2.37 0.34 5.61
N VAL A 41 1.57 0.54 4.57
CA VAL A 41 0.62 -0.43 4.02
C VAL A 41 1.21 -0.98 2.74
N TYR A 42 1.30 -2.30 2.65
CA TYR A 42 1.92 -3.00 1.52
C TYR A 42 0.85 -3.64 0.62
N ALA A 43 1.20 -3.89 -0.64
CA ALA A 43 0.37 -4.66 -1.55
C ALA A 43 0.08 -6.06 -0.96
N SER A 44 -1.12 -6.60 -1.18
CA SER A 44 -1.49 -7.92 -0.66
C SER A 44 -0.79 -9.08 -1.39
N LYS A 45 -0.42 -8.85 -2.66
CA LYS A 45 0.28 -9.80 -3.52
C LYS A 45 1.26 -9.07 -4.43
N GLY A 46 2.29 -9.79 -4.84
CA GLY A 46 3.26 -9.31 -5.81
C GLY A 46 4.05 -10.46 -6.41
N SER A 47 4.70 -10.20 -7.53
CA SER A 47 5.63 -11.14 -8.13
C SER A 47 6.90 -10.43 -8.60
N TRP A 48 7.96 -11.22 -8.69
CA TRP A 48 9.23 -10.86 -9.32
C TRP A 48 9.61 -11.97 -10.29
N GLU A 49 10.05 -11.60 -11.49
CA GLU A 49 10.56 -12.53 -12.48
C GLU A 49 12.01 -12.17 -12.83
N SER A 50 12.91 -13.14 -12.77
CA SER A 50 14.32 -12.92 -13.12
C SER A 50 14.48 -12.57 -14.59
N SER A 51 15.59 -11.92 -14.93
CA SER A 51 16.08 -11.91 -16.32
C SER A 51 16.35 -13.35 -16.81
N VAL A 52 16.51 -13.52 -18.12
CA VAL A 52 16.87 -14.82 -18.72
C VAL A 52 18.23 -15.27 -18.21
N ILE A 53 18.29 -16.49 -17.69
CA ILE A 53 19.51 -17.13 -17.20
C ILE A 53 19.97 -18.13 -18.25
N SER A 54 21.19 -17.95 -18.76
CA SER A 54 21.79 -18.87 -19.74
C SER A 54 22.55 -19.97 -19.02
N ILE A 55 22.23 -21.23 -19.32
CA ILE A 55 22.81 -22.43 -18.71
C ILE A 55 24.02 -22.93 -19.55
N GLY A 56 24.11 -22.51 -20.81
CA GLY A 56 25.25 -22.74 -21.69
C GLY A 56 25.28 -24.14 -22.32
N ASP A 57 25.15 -25.20 -21.52
CA ASP A 57 25.17 -26.60 -21.99
C ASP A 57 24.09 -27.45 -21.30
N LYS A 58 23.47 -28.38 -22.06
CA LYS A 58 22.41 -29.28 -21.56
C LYS A 58 22.93 -30.31 -20.54
N VAL A 59 24.23 -30.62 -20.58
CA VAL A 59 24.87 -31.65 -19.71
C VAL A 59 25.08 -31.13 -18.28
N THR A 60 25.10 -29.81 -18.08
CA THR A 60 25.26 -29.12 -16.79
C THR A 60 23.97 -28.39 -16.40
N ALA A 61 22.83 -29.08 -16.50
CA ALA A 61 21.55 -28.54 -16.13
C ALA A 61 21.46 -28.26 -14.62
N PHE A 62 20.94 -27.09 -14.26
CA PHE A 62 20.61 -26.78 -12.87
C PHE A 62 19.49 -27.72 -12.39
N GLN A 63 19.73 -28.42 -11.29
CA GLN A 63 18.74 -29.33 -10.71
C GLN A 63 17.97 -28.68 -9.55
N ARG A 64 18.53 -27.62 -8.96
CA ARG A 64 18.02 -27.01 -7.74
C ARG A 64 18.17 -25.49 -7.77
N VAL A 65 17.23 -24.81 -7.13
CA VAL A 65 17.32 -23.38 -6.83
C VAL A 65 17.95 -23.20 -5.45
N VAL A 66 19.03 -22.43 -5.35
CA VAL A 66 19.66 -22.11 -4.07
C VAL A 66 18.85 -21.04 -3.37
N LYS A 67 18.21 -21.41 -2.26
CA LYS A 67 17.36 -20.53 -1.46
C LYS A 67 18.21 -19.71 -0.49
N THR A 68 18.47 -18.45 -0.83
CA THR A 68 19.06 -17.47 0.10
C THR A 68 18.00 -16.57 0.74
N ILE A 69 16.72 -16.86 0.55
CA ILE A 69 15.61 -16.05 1.06
C ILE A 69 15.51 -16.21 2.58
N VAL A 70 16.05 -15.24 3.32
CA VAL A 70 15.96 -15.13 4.78
C VAL A 70 15.09 -13.93 5.11
N GLY A 71 13.83 -14.18 5.44
CA GLY A 71 12.93 -13.13 5.91
C GLY A 71 11.47 -13.46 5.67
N ILE A 72 10.88 -14.28 6.53
CA ILE A 72 9.43 -14.41 6.62
C ILE A 72 9.03 -13.49 7.76
N GLY A 73 8.56 -12.27 7.44
CA GLY A 73 7.70 -11.55 8.38
C GLY A 73 6.49 -12.44 8.68
N SER A 74 5.99 -12.44 9.92
CA SER A 74 5.15 -13.50 10.50
C SER A 74 3.86 -13.89 9.76
N ASN A 75 3.51 -13.22 8.64
CA ASN A 75 2.28 -13.42 7.87
C ASN A 75 2.51 -13.34 6.33
N VAL A 76 3.70 -13.67 5.84
CA VAL A 76 4.04 -13.64 4.40
C VAL A 76 4.25 -15.06 3.87
N ASP A 77 3.42 -15.46 2.92
CA ASP A 77 3.60 -16.66 2.11
C ASP A 77 4.37 -16.32 0.84
N TYR A 78 5.22 -17.25 0.39
CA TYR A 78 5.92 -17.11 -0.88
C TYR A 78 5.89 -18.40 -1.69
N LYS A 79 5.92 -18.26 -3.00
CA LYS A 79 6.08 -19.37 -3.93
C LYS A 79 7.16 -19.13 -4.97
N ILE A 80 7.93 -20.17 -5.30
CA ILE A 80 9.00 -20.10 -6.30
C ILE A 80 8.68 -21.03 -7.46
N TYR A 81 8.69 -20.47 -8.66
CA TYR A 81 8.43 -21.15 -9.91
C TYR A 81 9.64 -21.04 -10.83
N THR A 82 9.79 -22.04 -11.68
CA THR A 82 10.82 -22.10 -12.71
C THR A 82 10.20 -22.45 -14.04
N LYS A 83 10.73 -21.88 -15.11
CA LYS A 83 10.45 -22.33 -16.48
C LYS A 83 11.74 -22.35 -17.28
N SER A 84 11.73 -23.13 -18.34
CA SER A 84 12.93 -23.37 -19.15
C SER A 84 12.64 -23.22 -20.63
N SER A 85 13.68 -22.93 -21.40
CA SER A 85 13.61 -22.85 -22.86
C SER A 85 14.87 -23.45 -23.48
N THR A 86 14.74 -24.02 -24.68
CA THR A 86 15.86 -24.51 -25.47
C THR A 86 16.40 -23.45 -26.44
N ASN A 87 15.62 -22.42 -26.77
CA ASN A 87 15.93 -21.44 -27.81
C ASN A 87 15.72 -19.97 -27.38
N ASN A 88 15.36 -19.72 -26.13
CA ASN A 88 15.04 -18.40 -25.57
C ASN A 88 13.79 -17.73 -26.19
N VAL A 89 13.00 -18.48 -26.96
CA VAL A 89 11.78 -18.01 -27.64
C VAL A 89 10.57 -18.80 -27.16
N ASP A 90 10.66 -20.12 -27.26
CA ASP A 90 9.62 -21.05 -26.81
C ASP A 90 9.91 -21.45 -25.37
N TRP A 91 8.98 -21.13 -24.47
CA TRP A 91 9.14 -21.37 -23.05
C TRP A 91 8.18 -22.45 -22.57
N SER A 92 8.65 -23.30 -21.66
CA SER A 92 7.74 -24.14 -20.89
C SER A 92 6.83 -23.30 -19.99
N GLU A 93 5.78 -23.92 -19.48
CA GLU A 93 5.01 -23.36 -18.38
C GLU A 93 5.86 -23.17 -17.12
N TYR A 94 5.38 -22.30 -16.23
CA TYR A 94 5.92 -22.14 -14.90
C TYR A 94 5.54 -23.31 -14.01
N VAL A 95 6.54 -23.97 -13.42
CA VAL A 95 6.37 -25.10 -12.51
C VAL A 95 6.98 -24.77 -11.17
N GLU A 96 6.21 -25.01 -10.10
CA GLU A 96 6.64 -24.78 -8.73
C GLU A 96 7.78 -25.73 -8.35
N ILE A 97 8.77 -25.22 -7.63
CA ILE A 97 9.88 -26.05 -7.15
C ILE A 97 9.45 -26.92 -5.97
N THR A 98 10.20 -27.99 -5.71
CA THR A 98 10.02 -28.75 -4.46
C THR A 98 10.71 -28.01 -3.33
N TYR A 99 9.99 -27.68 -2.25
CA TYR A 99 10.57 -26.80 -1.21
C TYR A 99 11.56 -27.49 -0.29
N LEU A 100 11.41 -28.80 -0.07
CA LEU A 100 12.26 -29.56 0.84
C LEU A 100 13.73 -29.48 0.44
N ASP A 101 13.99 -29.54 -0.86
CA ASP A 101 15.32 -29.66 -1.44
C ASP A 101 15.64 -28.54 -2.45
N GLY A 102 14.66 -27.73 -2.84
CA GLY A 102 14.80 -26.71 -3.87
C GLY A 102 14.81 -27.28 -5.30
N LYS A 103 14.38 -28.54 -5.50
CA LYS A 103 14.42 -29.21 -6.80
C LYS A 103 13.59 -28.47 -7.85
N ILE A 104 14.22 -28.25 -9.00
CA ILE A 104 13.60 -27.70 -10.20
C ILE A 104 12.76 -28.80 -10.85
N ASN A 105 11.47 -28.53 -10.99
CA ASN A 105 10.52 -29.44 -11.61
C ASN A 105 10.21 -29.07 -13.07
N SER A 106 10.68 -27.91 -13.56
CA SER A 106 10.57 -27.56 -14.97
C SER A 106 11.50 -28.41 -15.84
N PRO A 107 11.20 -28.58 -17.13
CA PRO A 107 12.06 -29.32 -18.04
C PRO A 107 13.48 -28.77 -18.12
N VAL A 108 14.43 -29.59 -18.53
CA VAL A 108 15.80 -29.13 -18.78
C VAL A 108 15.85 -28.29 -20.06
N GLY A 109 16.48 -27.11 -19.99
CA GLY A 109 16.65 -26.20 -21.11
C GLY A 109 18.06 -25.59 -21.15
N LEU A 110 18.34 -24.81 -22.19
CA LEU A 110 19.55 -23.98 -22.28
C LEU A 110 19.37 -22.62 -21.59
N TYR A 111 18.12 -22.24 -21.35
CA TYR A 111 17.72 -21.01 -20.70
C TYR A 111 16.71 -21.30 -19.60
N ALA A 112 16.75 -20.51 -18.54
CA ALA A 112 15.80 -20.58 -17.43
C ALA A 112 15.31 -19.19 -17.01
N ARG A 113 14.12 -19.14 -16.41
CA ARG A 113 13.65 -18.01 -15.62
C ARG A 113 13.09 -18.50 -14.30
N ILE A 114 13.27 -17.68 -13.27
CA ILE A 114 12.66 -17.88 -11.96
C ILE A 114 11.58 -16.82 -11.78
N LYS A 115 10.44 -17.24 -11.25
CA LYS A 115 9.41 -16.34 -10.77
C LYS A 115 9.19 -16.58 -9.27
N ILE A 116 9.18 -15.51 -8.49
CA ILE A 116 8.83 -15.54 -7.07
C ILE A 116 7.50 -14.80 -6.93
N GLU A 117 6.53 -15.44 -6.28
CA GLU A 117 5.27 -14.81 -5.89
C GLU A 117 5.27 -14.62 -4.38
N LEU A 118 4.86 -13.44 -3.93
CA LEU A 118 4.69 -13.08 -2.54
C LEU A 118 3.21 -12.80 -2.28
N SER A 119 2.71 -13.25 -1.15
CA SER A 119 1.38 -12.90 -0.65
C SER A 119 1.41 -12.67 0.85
N SER A 120 0.71 -11.65 1.31
CA SER A 120 0.55 -11.37 2.74
C SER A 120 -0.90 -11.50 3.15
N ALA A 121 -1.12 -11.95 4.39
CA ALA A 121 -2.44 -11.82 5.01
C ALA A 121 -2.84 -10.34 5.07
N LEU A 122 -4.12 -10.06 4.81
CA LEU A 122 -4.67 -8.71 4.94
C LEU A 122 -4.70 -8.33 6.42
N ALA A 123 -4.11 -7.19 6.76
CA ALA A 123 -4.26 -6.58 8.07
C ALA A 123 -5.15 -5.34 7.95
N PRO A 124 -6.04 -5.07 8.92
CA PRO A 124 -6.80 -3.84 8.94
C PRO A 124 -5.85 -2.64 9.03
N ALA A 125 -6.10 -1.64 8.21
CA ALA A 125 -5.41 -0.35 8.20
C ALA A 125 -6.44 0.76 8.38
N LEU A 126 -6.08 1.80 9.14
CA LEU A 126 -6.93 2.96 9.38
C LEU A 126 -6.55 4.08 8.43
N PHE A 127 -7.53 4.59 7.69
CA PHE A 127 -7.35 5.72 6.79
C PHE A 127 -8.25 6.87 7.23
N THR A 128 -7.66 8.04 7.41
CA THR A 128 -8.38 9.28 7.70
C THR A 128 -8.97 9.77 6.39
N VAL A 129 -10.30 9.78 6.32
CA VAL A 129 -11.02 10.26 5.13
C VAL A 129 -11.05 11.79 5.09
N ASP A 130 -11.18 12.43 6.26
CA ASP A 130 -11.23 13.89 6.39
C ASP A 130 -10.88 14.29 7.83
N GLU A 131 -10.18 15.41 7.99
CA GLU A 131 -9.83 15.97 9.29
C GLU A 131 -10.75 17.12 9.70
N PHE A 132 -11.60 17.63 8.81
CA PHE A 132 -12.47 18.79 9.07
C PHE A 132 -11.68 20.02 9.55
N THR A 133 -10.54 20.30 8.93
CA THR A 133 -9.65 21.43 9.25
C THR A 133 -9.62 22.51 8.18
N ASP A 134 -10.02 22.17 6.95
CA ASP A 134 -9.99 23.08 5.79
C ASP A 134 -11.32 23.83 5.56
N GLY A 135 -12.36 23.50 6.33
CA GLY A 135 -13.68 24.10 6.18
C GLY A 135 -14.44 23.67 4.92
N LYS A 136 -14.06 22.56 4.28
CA LYS A 136 -14.69 22.02 3.07
C LYS A 136 -16.22 21.88 3.15
N TYR A 137 -16.77 21.60 4.34
CA TYR A 137 -18.21 21.46 4.56
C TYR A 137 -18.82 22.65 5.31
N ASN A 138 -18.11 23.78 5.38
CA ASN A 138 -18.62 24.97 6.04
C ASN A 138 -19.81 25.52 5.25
N THR A 139 -20.91 25.71 5.96
CA THR A 139 -22.12 26.36 5.44
C THR A 139 -22.62 27.36 6.47
N ASP A 140 -23.74 28.03 6.20
CA ASP A 140 -24.40 28.87 7.20
C ASP A 140 -24.81 28.09 8.46
N TYR A 141 -24.94 26.77 8.37
CA TYR A 141 -25.44 25.91 9.45
C TYR A 141 -24.40 24.93 9.97
N VAL A 142 -23.37 24.60 9.20
CA VAL A 142 -22.37 23.58 9.55
C VAL A 142 -20.99 24.22 9.70
N ALA A 143 -20.28 23.84 10.75
CA ALA A 143 -18.87 24.10 10.97
C ALA A 143 -18.09 22.80 10.79
N SER A 144 -16.96 22.88 10.09
CA SER A 144 -16.10 21.79 9.65
C SER A 144 -14.64 22.22 9.50
N SER A 145 -14.24 23.27 10.21
CA SER A 145 -12.90 23.87 10.13
C SER A 145 -12.14 23.83 11.45
N ASP A 146 -12.69 23.19 12.47
CA ASP A 146 -12.13 23.14 13.83
C ASP A 146 -11.73 21.72 14.25
N GLY A 147 -11.55 20.83 13.29
CA GLY A 147 -11.31 19.41 13.53
C GLY A 147 -12.60 18.61 13.76
N SER A 148 -13.77 19.22 13.65
CA SER A 148 -15.05 18.54 13.84
C SER A 148 -16.13 18.98 12.88
N LEU A 149 -16.95 18.03 12.42
CA LEU A 149 -18.18 18.29 11.67
C LEU A 149 -19.34 18.49 12.65
N ARG A 150 -19.81 19.72 12.82
CA ARG A 150 -20.87 20.06 13.79
C ARG A 150 -21.81 21.14 13.28
N LEU A 151 -23.04 21.12 13.79
CA LEU A 151 -23.98 22.22 13.57
C LEU A 151 -23.49 23.47 14.32
N LYS A 152 -23.49 24.63 13.66
CA LYS A 152 -23.22 25.92 14.27
C LYS A 152 -24.29 26.20 15.33
N ARG A 153 -23.84 26.43 16.57
CA ARG A 153 -24.70 26.77 17.70
C ARG A 153 -24.63 28.25 18.09
N ASN A 154 -23.59 28.93 17.65
CA ASN A 154 -23.36 30.34 17.90
C ASN A 154 -23.39 31.08 16.56
N VAL A 155 -24.19 32.14 16.49
CA VAL A 155 -24.28 33.02 15.33
C VAL A 155 -23.84 34.40 15.80
N ALA A 156 -22.75 34.90 15.21
CA ALA A 156 -22.35 36.28 15.42
C ALA A 156 -23.37 37.20 14.78
N LEU A 157 -23.92 38.11 15.58
CA LEU A 157 -24.84 39.14 15.11
C LEU A 157 -24.10 40.46 15.01
N SER A 158 -24.42 41.26 14.00
CA SER A 158 -23.88 42.62 13.85
C SER A 158 -24.95 43.63 14.28
N PRO A 159 -24.96 44.07 15.54
CA PRO A 159 -25.98 45.00 16.03
C PRO A 159 -25.72 46.42 15.51
N THR A 160 -26.80 47.17 15.30
CA THR A 160 -26.73 48.63 15.21
C THR A 160 -26.65 49.19 16.63
N VAL A 161 -25.73 50.12 16.86
CA VAL A 161 -25.49 50.76 18.17
C VAL A 161 -25.93 52.21 18.12
N SER A 162 -26.76 52.61 19.07
CA SER A 162 -27.17 54.01 19.28
C SER A 162 -26.71 54.47 20.66
N ALA A 163 -25.95 55.56 20.71
CA ALA A 163 -25.56 56.20 21.96
C ALA A 163 -26.66 57.15 22.45
N HIS A 164 -26.91 57.12 23.75
CA HIS A 164 -27.83 57.99 24.47
C HIS A 164 -27.13 58.57 25.70
N GLU A 165 -27.71 59.61 26.32
CA GLU A 165 -27.10 60.32 27.45
C GLU A 165 -26.68 59.38 28.60
N ASP A 166 -27.45 58.31 28.84
CA ASP A 166 -27.22 57.36 29.93
C ASP A 166 -26.71 55.98 29.47
N GLY A 167 -26.28 55.81 28.21
CA GLY A 167 -25.67 54.56 27.76
C GLY A 167 -25.86 54.20 26.28
N PHE A 168 -25.83 52.90 25.99
CA PHE A 168 -25.86 52.37 24.62
C PHE A 168 -27.02 51.40 24.39
N LEU A 169 -27.71 51.54 23.27
CA LEU A 169 -28.74 50.62 22.80
C LEU A 169 -28.20 49.79 21.63
N TYR A 170 -28.23 48.46 21.79
CA TYR A 170 -27.84 47.49 20.75
C TYR A 170 -29.09 46.87 20.13
N ARG A 171 -29.23 46.94 18.81
CA ARG A 171 -30.38 46.37 18.08
C ARG A 171 -29.90 45.43 16.97
N SER A 172 -30.39 44.19 16.97
CA SER A 172 -30.13 43.23 15.89
C SER A 172 -31.42 42.52 15.47
N LYS A 173 -31.46 42.03 14.22
CA LYS A 173 -32.56 41.24 13.67
C LYS A 173 -32.10 39.80 13.47
N VAL A 174 -32.95 38.87 13.87
CA VAL A 174 -32.70 37.43 13.71
C VAL A 174 -33.79 36.85 12.82
N GLU A 175 -33.39 36.22 11.72
CA GLU A 175 -34.35 35.61 10.79
C GLU A 175 -34.85 34.27 11.35
N ARG A 176 -36.18 34.15 11.53
CA ARG A 176 -36.81 32.96 12.13
C ARG A 176 -36.53 31.66 11.36
N ASN A 177 -36.37 31.74 10.04
CA ASN A 177 -36.08 30.59 9.19
C ASN A 177 -34.63 30.06 9.35
N LYS A 178 -33.72 30.83 9.97
CA LYS A 178 -32.32 30.42 10.18
C LYS A 178 -32.06 29.72 11.51
N LEU A 179 -32.99 29.79 12.47
CA LEU A 179 -32.83 29.22 13.81
C LEU A 179 -34.09 28.48 14.27
N SER A 180 -33.92 27.26 14.77
CA SER A 180 -35.01 26.49 15.38
C SER A 180 -35.31 26.91 16.82
N LYS A 181 -34.29 27.36 17.56
CA LYS A 181 -34.39 27.79 18.96
C LYS A 181 -33.25 28.74 19.32
N ILE A 182 -33.53 29.73 20.17
CA ILE A 182 -32.54 30.60 20.80
C ILE A 182 -32.47 30.23 22.29
N ASN A 183 -31.31 29.78 22.76
CA ASN A 183 -31.11 29.42 24.17
C ASN A 183 -30.57 30.58 25.01
N GLY A 184 -29.92 31.57 24.40
CA GLY A 184 -29.35 32.73 25.09
C GLY A 184 -28.75 33.74 24.11
N LEU A 185 -28.56 34.96 24.59
CA LEU A 185 -27.84 36.03 23.90
C LEU A 185 -26.67 36.44 24.78
N THR A 186 -25.48 36.46 24.22
CA THR A 186 -24.26 36.87 24.94
C THR A 186 -23.70 38.11 24.26
N PHE A 187 -23.41 39.15 25.04
CA PHE A 187 -22.69 40.32 24.58
C PHE A 187 -21.19 40.05 24.76
N GLN A 188 -20.42 40.20 23.68
CA GLN A 188 -18.96 40.14 23.70
C GLN A 188 -18.37 41.53 23.58
#